data_AF-A0A841CIE9-F1
#
_entry.id   AF-A0A841CIE9-F1
#
_cell.length_a   1.000
_cell.length_b   1.000
_cell.length_c   1.000
_cell.angle_alpha   90.00
_cell.angle_beta   90.00
_cell.angle_gamma   90.00
#
_symmetry.space_group_name_H-M   'P 1'
#
loop_
_entity.id
_entity.type
_entity.pdbx_description
1 polymer ?
#
loop_
_entity_poly.entity_id
_entity_poly.type
_entity_poly.pdbx_seq_one_letter_code
_entity_poly.pdbx_strand_id
1 'polypeptide(L)' 'MSTQYVSRYDARVDLVRRTLREHSNLEEKAAADLAVHVLHVLDHLPEQVR' A
#
# COMPACT_ATOMS: atom_id res chain seq x y z
N MET A 1 -22.89 -5.89 -15.51
CA MET A 1 -21.63 -5.26 -15.09
C MET A 1 -21.36 -5.68 -13.66
N SER A 2 -20.36 -6.52 -13.43
CA SER A 2 -20.07 -7.04 -12.09
C SER A 2 -19.20 -6.04 -11.34
N THR A 3 -19.75 -5.38 -10.32
CA THR A 3 -18.98 -4.49 -9.46
C THR A 3 -18.02 -5.33 -8.63
N GLN A 4 -16.74 -5.36 -9.00
CA GLN A 4 -15.72 -6.02 -8.20
C GLN A 4 -15.57 -5.22 -6.90
N TYR A 5 -15.98 -5.84 -5.79
CA TYR A 5 -15.81 -5.22 -4.49
C TYR A 5 -14.31 -5.17 -4.17
N VAL A 6 -13.74 -3.97 -4.20
CA VAL A 6 -12.36 -3.72 -3.79
C VAL A 6 -12.40 -3.12 -2.39
N SER A 7 -11.75 -3.77 -1.43
CA SER A 7 -11.63 -3.19 -0.09
C SER A 7 -10.87 -1.87 -0.18
N ARG A 8 -11.27 -0.87 0.63
CA ARG A 8 -10.51 0.37 0.76
C ARG A 8 -9.07 0.12 1.21
N TYR A 9 -8.86 -0.92 2.00
CA TYR A 9 -7.53 -1.36 2.41
C TYR A 9 -6.71 -1.82 1.18
N ASP A 10 -7.27 -2.71 0.36
CA ASP A 10 -6.60 -3.23 -0.84
C ASP A 10 -6.25 -2.11 -1.82
N ALA A 11 -7.14 -1.14 -2.00
CA ALA A 11 -6.88 0.04 -2.83
C ALA A 11 -5.70 0.89 -2.32
N ARG A 12 -5.55 1.03 -1.00
CA ARG A 12 -4.43 1.78 -0.38
C ARG A 12 -3.11 1.01 -0.49
N VAL A 13 -3.14 -0.31 -0.27
CA VAL A 13 -1.96 -1.17 -0.48
C VAL A 13 -1.51 -1.10 -1.94
N ASP A 14 -2.46 -1.17 -2.88
CA ASP A 14 -2.17 -1.08 -4.31
C ASP A 14 -1.53 0.25 -4.71
N LEU A 15 -2.00 1.35 -4.13
CA LEU A 15 -1.42 2.67 -4.36
C LEU A 15 0.05 2.72 -3.91
N VAL A 16 0.32 2.32 -2.66
CA VAL A 16 1.68 2.33 -2.10
C VAL A 16 2.59 1.37 -2.88
N ARG A 17 2.12 0.17 -3.21
CA ARG A 17 2.85 -0.81 -4.02
C ARG A 17 3.26 -0.22 -5.36
N ARG A 18 2.33 0.44 -6.07
CA ARG A 18 2.61 1.08 -7.37
C ARG A 18 3.68 2.16 -7.24
N THR A 19 3.56 3.06 -6.27
CA THR A 19 4.57 4.09 -6.00
C THR A 19 5.93 3.49 -5.69
N LEU A 20 5.99 2.43 -4.87
CA LEU A 20 7.24 1.74 -4.58
C LEU A 20 7.88 1.18 -5.85
N ARG A 21 7.11 0.53 -6.74
CA ARG A 21 7.65 0.00 -8.00
C ARG A 21 8.05 1.08 -9.01
N GLU A 22 7.38 2.24 -9.00
CA GLU A 22 7.73 3.37 -9.87
C GLU A 22 9.06 4.01 -9.47
N HIS A 23 9.40 4.00 -8.18
CA HIS A 23 10.57 4.67 -7.63
C HIS A 23 11.68 3.73 -7.13
N SER A 24 11.51 2.42 -7.27
CA SER A 24 12.51 1.43 -6.86
C SER A 24 12.47 0.18 -7.74
N ASN A 25 13.58 -0.54 -7.78
CA ASN A 25 13.69 -1.77 -8.57
C ASN A 25 13.22 -3.01 -7.77
N LEU A 26 12.13 -2.88 -7.03
CA LEU A 26 11.56 -3.96 -6.24
C LEU A 26 10.74 -4.92 -7.12
N GLU A 27 10.94 -6.21 -6.91
CA GLU A 27 10.07 -7.24 -7.49
C GLU A 27 8.64 -7.09 -6.94
N GLU A 28 7.65 -7.53 -7.73
CA GLU A 28 6.23 -7.36 -7.44
C GLU A 28 5.84 -7.79 -6.03
N LYS A 29 6.28 -8.98 -5.62
CA LYS A 29 6.00 -9.52 -4.28
C LYS A 29 6.66 -8.68 -3.18
N ALA A 30 7.92 -8.29 -3.36
CA ALA A 30 8.63 -7.47 -2.40
C ALA A 30 7.99 -6.08 -2.23
N ALA A 31 7.53 -5.47 -3.34
CA ALA A 31 6.80 -4.21 -3.31
C ALA A 31 5.43 -4.34 -2.60
N ALA A 32 4.71 -5.44 -2.82
CA ALA A 32 3.44 -5.69 -2.15
C ALA A 32 3.61 -5.90 -0.64
N ASP A 33 4.58 -6.73 -0.24
CA ASP A 33 4.88 -6.98 1.18
C ASP A 33 5.32 -5.69 1.89
N LEU A 34 6.18 -4.89 1.24
CA LEU A 34 6.60 -3.59 1.79
C LEU A 34 5.46 -2.58 1.87
N ALA A 35 4.56 -2.56 0.89
CA ALA A 35 3.40 -1.67 0.88
C ALA A 35 2.48 -1.90 2.09
N VAL A 36 2.27 -3.16 2.49
CA VAL A 36 1.50 -3.51 3.70
C VAL A 36 2.18 -2.93 4.95
N HIS A 37 3.50 -3.09 5.08
CA HIS A 37 4.25 -2.57 6.24
C HIS A 37 4.26 -1.04 6.29
N VAL A 38 4.43 -0.37 5.15
CA VAL A 38 4.36 1.10 5.07
C VAL A 38 2.98 1.58 5.48
N LEU A 39 1.93 0.95 4.94
CA LEU A 39 0.56 1.32 5.27
C LEU A 39 0.25 1.11 6.75
N HIS A 40 0.74 0.01 7.34
CA HIS A 40 0.63 -0.26 8.77
C HIS A 40 1.28 0.88 9.59
N VAL A 41 2.48 1.30 9.24
CA VAL A 41 3.12 2.44 9.92
C VAL A 41 2.27 3.70 9.78
N LEU A 42 1.81 4.05 8.57
CA LEU A 42 0.99 5.24 8.33
C LEU A 42 -0.35 5.22 9.10
N ASP A 43 -0.96 4.05 9.26
CA ASP A 43 -2.19 3.88 10.01
C ASP A 43 -1.96 3.93 11.54
N HIS A 44 -0.76 3.57 12.00
CA HIS A 44 -0.36 3.57 13.40
C HIS A 44 0.57 4.73 13.80
N LEU A 45 0.79 5.71 12.91
CA LEU A 45 1.56 6.90 13.25
C LEU A 45 0.91 7.59 14.46
N PRO A 46 1.69 7.97 15.48
CA PRO A 46 1.16 8.79 16.57
C PRO A 46 0.56 10.06 16.00
N GLU A 47 -0.55 10.52 16.56
CA GLU A 47 -1.28 11.72 16.10
C GLU A 47 -0.38 12.97 15.98
N GLN A 48 0.73 13.01 16.74
CA GLN A 48 1.73 14.09 16.67
C GLN A 48 2.47 14.18 15.33
N VAL A 49 2.40 13.13 14.49
CA VAL A 49 3.12 13.00 13.21
C VAL A 49 2.16 12.95 12.01
N ARG A 50 0.85 12.86 12.25
CA ARG A 50 -0.17 12.77 11.19
C ARG A 50 -0.50 14.13 10.58
#